data_AF-A0A2U8HBC0-F1
#
_entry.id   AF-A0A2U8HBC0-F1
#
_cell.length_a   1.000
_cell.length_b   1.000
_cell.length_c   1.000
_cell.angle_alpha   90.00
_cell.angle_beta   90.00
_cell.angle_gamma   90.00
#
_symmetry.space_group_name_H-M   'P 1'
#
loop_
_entity.id
_entity.type
_entity.pdbx_description
1 polymer ?
#
loop_
_entity_poly.entity_id
_entity_poly.type
_entity_poly.pdbx_seq_one_letter_code
_entity_poly.pdbx_strand_id
1 'polypeptide(L)'
;MIRAIHFADIGEFRKGRVSGSVLFTNHVDHPNEQGTLLFFCPCGCGAQNRITVGEGFKPNIHAPSWHWDGNRVDPTLKPSVNVEGHWHGWLRGGYWEVC
;
A
#
# COMPACT_ATOMS: atom_id res chain seq x y z
N MET A 1 -8.40 7.37 11.63
CA MET A 1 -8.35 6.36 10.55
C MET A 1 -8.60 7.05 9.22
N ILE A 2 -7.87 6.71 8.16
CA ILE A 2 -8.03 7.31 6.81
C ILE A 2 -8.36 6.19 5.83
N ARG A 3 -9.44 6.33 5.06
CA ARG A 3 -9.81 5.34 4.04
C ARG A 3 -8.75 5.32 2.92
N ALA A 4 -8.24 4.14 2.60
CA ALA A 4 -7.40 3.94 1.44
C ALA A 4 -8.28 3.89 0.19
N ILE A 5 -8.21 4.94 -0.63
CA ILE A 5 -8.87 4.99 -1.93
C ILE A 5 -7.99 4.27 -2.94
N HIS A 6 -8.50 3.19 -3.52
CA HIS A 6 -7.79 2.45 -4.55
C HIS A 6 -7.96 3.07 -5.93
N PHE A 7 -6.85 3.24 -6.63
CA PHE A 7 -6.79 3.66 -8.03
C PHE A 7 -6.33 2.49 -8.90
N ALA A 8 -7.04 2.25 -10.01
CA ALA A 8 -6.64 1.24 -11.00
C ALA A 8 -5.68 1.80 -12.07
N ASP A 9 -5.64 3.12 -12.24
CA ASP A 9 -4.79 3.82 -13.21
C ASP A 9 -3.74 4.68 -12.51
N ILE A 10 -2.50 4.63 -13.01
CA ILE A 10 -1.37 5.35 -12.43
C ILE A 10 -1.40 6.85 -12.71
N GLY A 11 -1.99 7.28 -13.83
CA GLY A 11 -2.18 8.68 -14.17
C GLY A 11 -3.16 9.35 -13.20
N GLU A 12 -4.32 8.74 -13.00
CA GLU A 12 -5.35 9.21 -12.05
C GLU A 12 -4.83 9.18 -10.61
N PHE A 13 -4.12 8.13 -10.21
CA PHE A 13 -3.48 8.06 -8.89
C PHE A 13 -2.55 9.26 -8.64
N ARG A 14 -1.64 9.54 -9.60
CA ARG A 14 -0.66 10.63 -9.48
C ARG A 14 -1.29 12.01 -9.56
N LYS A 15 -2.36 12.17 -10.36
CA LYS A 15 -3.09 13.43 -10.48
C LYS A 15 -3.93 13.72 -9.24
N GLY A 16 -4.57 12.71 -8.66
CA GLY A 16 -5.43 12.86 -7.49
C GLY A 16 -4.69 13.22 -6.21
N ARG A 17 -3.50 12.64 -5.98
CA ARG A 17 -2.64 12.89 -4.79
C ARG A 17 -3.37 12.79 -3.45
N VAL A 18 -4.45 12.00 -3.39
CA VAL A 18 -5.31 11.94 -2.20
C VAL A 18 -4.54 11.25 -1.07
N SER A 19 -4.50 11.86 0.11
CA SER A 19 -3.79 11.30 1.27
C SER A 19 -4.30 9.89 1.61
N GLY A 20 -3.38 8.94 1.77
CA GLY A 20 -3.72 7.54 2.02
C GLY A 20 -4.23 6.76 0.81
N SER A 21 -4.36 7.36 -0.38
CA SER A 21 -4.71 6.61 -1.59
C SER A 21 -3.65 5.58 -1.94
N VAL A 22 -4.08 4.51 -2.62
CA VAL A 22 -3.27 3.33 -2.91
C VAL A 22 -3.43 2.90 -4.38
N LEU A 23 -2.37 2.31 -4.93
CA LEU A 23 -2.37 1.62 -6.21
C LEU A 23 -1.51 0.37 -6.12
N PHE A 24 -2.10 -0.79 -6.43
CA PHE A 24 -1.39 -2.06 -6.52
C PHE A 24 -1.00 -2.34 -7.97
N THR A 25 0.26 -2.71 -8.20
CA THR A 25 0.81 -2.97 -9.54
C THR A 25 1.12 -4.46 -9.79
N ASN A 26 0.64 -5.36 -8.92
CA ASN A 26 0.90 -6.78 -9.09
C ASN A 26 0.20 -7.35 -10.33
N HIS A 27 0.86 -8.27 -11.02
CA HIS A 27 0.31 -8.96 -12.18
C HIS A 27 -0.80 -9.92 -11.75
N VAL A 28 -2.02 -9.65 -12.18
CA VAL A 28 -3.23 -10.45 -11.87
C VAL A 28 -3.08 -11.90 -12.36
N ASP A 29 -2.27 -12.11 -13.40
CA ASP A 29 -2.10 -13.40 -14.06
C ASP A 29 -1.12 -14.35 -13.35
N HIS A 30 -0.43 -13.87 -12.31
CA HIS A 30 0.59 -14.63 -11.58
C HIS A 30 0.36 -14.56 -10.06
N PRO A 31 -0.62 -15.32 -9.52
CA PRO A 31 -0.77 -15.46 -8.09
C PRO A 31 0.54 -15.98 -7.46
N ASN A 32 0.94 -15.39 -6.35
CA ASN A 32 2.24 -15.57 -5.67
C ASN A 32 3.45 -14.83 -6.28
N GLU A 33 3.25 -13.91 -7.23
CA GLU A 33 4.31 -12.99 -7.62
C GLU A 33 4.38 -11.74 -6.74
N GLN A 34 5.59 -11.20 -6.63
CA GLN A 34 5.86 -9.95 -5.93
C GLN A 34 5.22 -8.78 -6.69
N GLY A 35 4.54 -7.92 -5.95
CA GLY A 35 3.97 -6.68 -6.45
C GLY A 35 4.56 -5.45 -5.78
N THR A 36 4.08 -4.30 -6.22
CA THR A 36 4.35 -3.01 -5.58
C THR A 36 3.05 -2.33 -5.19
N LEU A 37 3.02 -1.79 -3.96
CA LEU A 37 2.02 -0.84 -3.52
C LEU A 37 2.62 0.57 -3.57
N LEU A 38 2.00 1.44 -4.38
CA LEU A 38 2.20 2.88 -4.33
C LEU A 38 1.14 3.50 -3.42
N PHE A 39 1.52 4.47 -2.59
CA PHE A 39 0.56 5.21 -1.78
C PHE A 39 0.98 6.65 -1.51
N PHE A 40 0.02 7.56 -1.36
CA PHE A 40 0.29 8.89 -0.83
C PHE A 40 0.23 8.87 0.69
N CYS A 41 1.18 9.55 1.33
CA CYS A 41 1.36 9.49 2.77
C CYS A 41 0.05 9.82 3.51
N PRO A 42 -0.41 8.96 4.46
CA PRO A 42 -1.62 9.23 5.21
C PRO A 42 -1.56 10.49 6.08
N CYS A 43 -0.37 10.97 6.45
CA CYS A 43 -0.24 12.20 7.25
C CYS A 43 -0.64 13.49 6.52
N GLY A 44 -0.88 13.43 5.20
CA GLY A 44 -1.32 14.60 4.42
C GLY A 44 -0.20 15.43 3.80
N CYS A 45 1.08 15.08 4.01
CA CYS A 45 2.22 15.84 3.45
C CYS A 45 2.33 15.78 1.91
N GLY A 46 1.55 14.91 1.25
CA GLY A 46 1.56 14.76 -0.21
C GLY A 46 2.76 13.99 -0.76
N ALA A 47 3.60 13.40 0.09
CA ALA A 47 4.69 12.52 -0.32
C ALA A 47 4.13 11.19 -0.88
N GLN A 48 4.65 10.76 -2.03
CA GLN A 48 4.34 9.46 -2.61
C GLN A 48 5.38 8.44 -2.14
N ASN A 49 4.92 7.31 -1.66
CA ASN A 49 5.74 6.21 -1.16
C ASN A 49 5.52 4.96 -2.01
N ARG A 50 6.50 4.06 -1.96
CA ARG A 50 6.50 2.78 -2.68
C ARG A 50 6.99 1.69 -1.75
N ILE A 51 6.23 0.61 -1.63
CA ILE A 51 6.62 -0.58 -0.87
C ILE A 51 6.39 -1.86 -1.66
N THR A 52 7.19 -2.87 -1.33
CA THR A 52 7.12 -4.20 -1.93
C THR A 52 6.08 -5.04 -1.22
N VAL A 53 5.14 -5.63 -1.95
CA VAL A 53 4.08 -6.49 -1.40
C VAL A 53 4.09 -7.86 -2.06
N GLY A 54 3.57 -8.87 -1.37
CA GLY A 54 3.21 -10.16 -1.96
C GLY A 54 1.75 -10.48 -1.67
N GLU A 55 1.01 -11.01 -2.63
CA GLU A 55 -0.39 -11.40 -2.47
C GLU A 55 -0.48 -12.80 -1.85
N GLY A 56 -0.97 -12.90 -0.62
CA GLY A 56 -1.07 -14.16 0.13
C GLY A 56 0.25 -14.64 0.74
N PHE A 57 1.36 -13.92 0.55
CA PHE A 57 2.66 -14.23 1.12
C PHE A 57 3.45 -12.96 1.45
N LYS A 58 4.42 -13.05 2.35
CA LYS A 58 5.41 -11.98 2.55
C LYS A 58 6.62 -12.27 1.66
N PRO A 59 7.02 -11.39 0.72
CA PRO A 59 8.18 -11.63 -0.12
C PRO A 59 9.47 -11.82 0.69
N ASN A 60 10.18 -12.92 0.44
CA ASN A 60 11.46 -13.22 1.09
C ASN A 60 12.61 -12.61 0.28
N ILE A 61 12.90 -11.34 0.52
CA ILE A 61 13.93 -10.57 -0.17
C ILE A 61 14.81 -9.82 0.84
N HIS A 62 15.99 -9.38 0.40
CA HIS A 62 16.91 -8.56 1.21
C HIS A 62 16.48 -7.07 1.30
N ALA A 63 15.19 -6.81 1.50
CA ALA A 63 14.63 -5.47 1.69
C ALA A 63 13.29 -5.54 2.45
N PRO A 64 12.79 -4.42 3.03
CA PRO A 64 11.46 -4.38 3.63
C PRO A 64 10.37 -4.81 2.65
N SER A 65 9.52 -5.72 3.10
CA SER A 65 8.42 -6.31 2.31
C SER A 65 7.20 -6.56 3.18
N TRP A 66 6.03 -6.63 2.55
CA TRP A 66 4.75 -6.79 3.22
C TRP A 66 3.96 -7.94 2.60
N HIS A 67 3.26 -8.69 3.46
CA HIS A 67 2.17 -9.55 3.06
C HIS A 67 0.93 -8.70 2.84
N TRP A 68 0.33 -8.81 1.66
CA TRP A 68 -0.98 -8.27 1.32
C TRP A 68 -1.98 -9.42 1.17
N ASP A 69 -3.21 -9.21 1.63
CA ASP A 69 -4.30 -10.20 1.55
C ASP A 69 -4.94 -10.35 0.16
N GLY A 70 -4.49 -9.60 -0.84
CA GLY A 70 -5.03 -9.62 -2.21
C GLY A 70 -6.30 -8.80 -2.40
N ASN A 71 -6.88 -8.24 -1.33
CA ASN A 71 -8.08 -7.43 -1.42
C ASN A 71 -7.73 -6.00 -1.89
N ARG A 72 -8.24 -5.59 -3.05
CA ARG A 72 -8.03 -4.22 -3.57
C ARG A 72 -9.06 -3.19 -3.07
N VAL A 73 -10.19 -3.64 -2.53
CA VAL A 73 -11.28 -2.78 -2.03
C VAL A 73 -11.06 -2.44 -0.56
N ASP A 74 -10.72 -3.45 0.23
CA ASP A 74 -10.48 -3.36 1.68
C ASP A 74 -9.12 -4.00 2.03
N PRO A 75 -7.98 -3.48 1.50
CA PRO A 75 -6.67 -4.10 1.66
C PRO A 75 -6.22 -4.22 3.10
N THR A 76 -5.52 -5.30 3.40
CA THR A 76 -4.78 -5.47 4.66
C THR A 76 -3.32 -5.81 4.39
N LEU A 77 -2.41 -5.12 5.09
CA LEU A 77 -0.97 -5.38 5.07
C LEU A 77 -0.46 -5.89 6.41
N LYS A 78 0.56 -6.76 6.36
CA LYS A 78 1.35 -7.19 7.52
C LYS A 78 2.84 -7.22 7.12
N PRO A 79 3.77 -6.62 7.89
CA PRO A 79 3.60 -5.90 9.17
C PRO A 79 3.06 -4.46 8.98
N SER A 80 3.22 -3.58 9.99
CA SER A 80 2.96 -2.13 9.86
C SER A 80 3.87 -1.49 8.81
N VAL A 81 3.45 -0.35 8.29
CA VAL A 81 4.21 0.51 7.40
C VAL A 81 4.81 1.65 8.22
N ASN A 82 6.13 1.81 8.11
CA ASN A 82 6.86 2.94 8.67
C ASN A 82 7.46 3.77 7.54
N VAL A 83 7.00 5.01 7.41
CA VAL A 83 7.61 6.04 6.58
C VAL A 83 8.31 6.99 7.53
N GLU A 84 9.63 6.87 7.59
CA GLU A 84 10.47 7.60 8.53
C GLU A 84 10.21 9.11 8.47
N GLY A 85 10.00 9.72 9.64
CA GLY A 85 9.72 11.16 9.77
C GLY A 85 8.31 11.59 9.34
N HIS A 86 7.43 10.68 8.89
CA HIS A 86 6.11 11.06 8.35
C HIS A 86 4.94 10.27 8.92
N TRP A 87 5.00 8.94 8.93
CA TRP A 87 3.85 8.10 9.28
C TRP A 87 4.27 6.72 9.77
N HIS A 88 3.62 6.22 10.82
CA HIS A 88 3.78 4.84 11.28
C HIS A 88 2.44 4.26 11.69
N GLY A 89 2.07 3.12 11.10
CA GLY A 89 0.76 2.51 11.33
C GLY A 89 0.48 1.28 10.46
N TRP A 90 -0.77 0.84 10.40
CA TRP A 90 -1.21 -0.31 9.61
C TRP A 90 -2.21 0.10 8.52
N LEU A 91 -2.22 -0.67 7.42
CA LEU A 91 -3.33 -0.71 6.48
C LEU A 91 -4.14 -1.96 6.79
N ARG A 92 -5.38 -1.81 7.25
CA ARG A 92 -6.26 -2.92 7.65
C ARG A 92 -7.68 -2.67 7.18
N GLY A 93 -8.29 -3.64 6.49
CA GLY A 93 -9.66 -3.51 5.99
C GLY A 93 -9.90 -2.21 5.20
N GLY A 94 -8.90 -1.75 4.45
CA GLY A 94 -8.99 -0.51 3.68
C GLY A 94 -8.82 0.79 4.48
N TYR A 95 -8.34 0.74 5.72
CA TYR A 95 -8.05 1.93 6.52
C TYR A 95 -6.60 2.00 6.98
N TRP A 96 -6.02 3.19 6.88
CA TRP A 96 -4.79 3.54 7.58
C TRP A 96 -5.10 3.87 9.04
N GLU A 97 -4.55 3.05 9.94
CA GLU A 97 -4.65 3.13 11.39
C GLU A 97 -3.28 3.47 11.97
N VAL A 98 -3.20 4.45 12.87
CA VAL A 98 -1.93 4.81 13.54
C VAL A 98 -1.53 3.72 14.54
N CYS A 99 -0.22 3.62 14.84
CA CYS A 99 0.31 2.70 15.85
C CYS A 99 -0.27 2.93 17.24
#